data_AF-A0AA42QFX7-F1
#
_entry.id   AF-A0AA42QFX7-F1
#
_cell.length_a   1.000
_cell.length_b   1.000
_cell.length_c   1.000
_cell.angle_alpha   90.00
_cell.angle_beta   90.00
_cell.angle_gamma   90.00
#
_symmetry.space_group_name_H-M   'P 1'
#
loop_
_entity.id
_entity.type
_entity.pdbx_description
1 polymer ?
#
loop_
_entity_poly.entity_id
_entity_poly.type
_entity_poly.pdbx_seq_one_letter_code
_entity_poly.pdbx_strand_id
1 'polypeptide(L)'
;MSKSTFSGTEADLCAAFIDQFNALPGWTCYPETAGFDVLVVHDDGRQIGVEAKLKLNAKVADQILPDAWAIRCGAPGPDHRMVIVGDITEASLGIVKMLEALGVAVLKPYMNQRLTKRDFPRDYEYFPDFQLDGWMRRGFAWQPQLDDWNPVERCKVPIVVPDVPAGVPAPLRFTPWKEAALKVLIQLRRQGSITAKQITEHGISSTIWTQGPTAWLQKGSVPGQWVASDRLPAFDQQHPEAYEKLLQIEQEKTAAQQGLELSAAGGK
;
A
#
# COMPACT_ATOMS: atom_id res chain seq x y z
N MET A 1 -1.91 -8.07 -20.47
CA MET A 1 -0.62 -7.63 -19.90
C MET A 1 0.15 -6.89 -20.98
N SER A 2 0.23 -5.57 -20.85
CA SER A 2 1.02 -4.71 -21.75
C SER A 2 2.50 -4.95 -21.48
N LYS A 3 3.31 -5.13 -22.54
CA LYS A 3 4.77 -5.26 -22.45
C LYS A 3 5.35 -4.00 -21.80
N SER A 4 6.08 -4.17 -20.69
CA SER A 4 6.86 -3.09 -20.09
C SER A 4 8.11 -2.84 -20.96
N THR A 5 8.02 -1.87 -21.87
CA THR A 5 9.20 -1.24 -22.45
C THR A 5 9.69 -0.20 -21.45
N PHE A 6 10.77 -0.51 -20.73
CA PHE A 6 11.42 0.43 -19.81
C PHE A 6 11.81 1.71 -20.57
N SER A 7 11.14 2.81 -20.28
CA SER A 7 11.36 4.12 -20.92
C SER A 7 12.26 5.04 -20.09
N GLY A 8 12.75 4.55 -18.93
CA GLY A 8 13.63 5.28 -18.03
C GLY A 8 12.87 6.25 -17.11
N THR A 9 11.61 5.99 -16.82
CA THR A 9 10.80 6.78 -15.86
C THR A 9 10.80 6.17 -14.46
N GLU A 10 10.46 6.98 -13.44
CA GLU A 10 10.28 6.49 -12.06
C GLU A 10 9.15 5.46 -11.99
N ALA A 11 8.08 5.66 -12.77
CA ALA A 11 6.98 4.71 -12.85
C ALA A 11 7.41 3.35 -13.42
N ASP A 12 8.25 3.32 -14.47
CA ASP A 12 8.77 2.06 -15.02
C ASP A 12 9.70 1.34 -14.03
N LEU A 13 10.50 2.11 -13.29
CA LEU A 13 11.39 1.60 -12.25
C LEU A 13 10.58 0.91 -11.14
N CYS A 14 9.54 1.58 -10.63
CA CYS A 14 8.66 1.02 -9.62
C CYS A 14 7.86 -0.19 -10.14
N ALA A 15 7.33 -0.11 -11.37
CA ALA A 15 6.59 -1.22 -11.97
C ALA A 15 7.46 -2.47 -12.10
N ALA A 16 8.68 -2.32 -12.60
CA ALA A 16 9.64 -3.43 -12.69
C ALA A 16 10.00 -4.04 -11.32
N PHE A 17 10.15 -3.19 -10.30
CA PHE A 17 10.42 -3.64 -8.94
C PHE A 17 9.23 -4.41 -8.36
N ILE A 18 8.02 -3.87 -8.49
CA ILE A 18 6.77 -4.49 -8.03
C ILE A 18 6.56 -5.85 -8.69
N ASP A 19 6.72 -5.94 -10.02
CA ASP A 19 6.57 -7.18 -10.76
C ASP A 19 7.52 -8.28 -10.25
N GLN A 20 8.77 -7.92 -9.95
CA GLN A 20 9.74 -8.86 -9.44
C GLN A 20 9.49 -9.26 -7.98
N PHE A 21 9.13 -8.31 -7.11
CA PHE A 21 8.85 -8.61 -5.71
C PHE A 21 7.58 -9.45 -5.53
N ASN A 22 6.50 -9.14 -6.27
CA ASN A 22 5.27 -9.93 -6.24
C ASN A 22 5.44 -11.34 -6.82
N ALA A 23 6.49 -11.59 -7.61
CA ALA A 23 6.86 -12.93 -8.06
C ALA A 23 7.57 -13.75 -6.95
N LEU A 24 7.99 -13.11 -5.85
CA LEU A 24 8.56 -13.80 -4.69
C LEU A 24 7.44 -14.35 -3.80
N PRO A 25 7.55 -15.62 -3.34
CA PRO A 25 6.57 -16.22 -2.44
C PRO A 25 6.40 -15.40 -1.16
N GLY A 26 5.14 -15.15 -0.81
CA GLY A 26 4.74 -14.51 0.43
C GLY A 26 5.00 -13.01 0.51
N TRP A 27 5.40 -12.35 -0.59
CA TRP A 27 5.57 -10.90 -0.63
C TRP A 27 4.47 -10.23 -1.46
N THR A 28 3.97 -9.11 -0.96
CA THR A 28 2.99 -8.28 -1.65
C THR A 28 3.43 -6.81 -1.60
N CYS A 29 3.51 -6.17 -2.76
CA CYS A 29 3.75 -4.73 -2.86
C CYS A 29 2.45 -3.92 -2.74
N TYR A 30 2.51 -2.85 -1.95
CA TYR A 30 1.47 -1.85 -1.81
C TYR A 30 2.01 -0.50 -2.30
N PRO A 31 1.68 -0.11 -3.55
CA PRO A 31 2.05 1.19 -4.10
C PRO A 31 1.57 2.35 -3.22
N GLU A 32 2.34 3.44 -3.16
CA GLU A 32 1.95 4.73 -2.55
C GLU A 32 1.39 4.60 -1.12
N THR A 33 2.01 3.74 -0.31
CA THR A 33 1.49 3.33 0.99
C THR A 33 2.40 3.77 2.13
N ALA A 34 1.78 4.25 3.21
CA ALA A 34 2.46 4.69 4.44
C ALA A 34 3.55 5.76 4.26
N GLY A 35 3.47 6.54 3.19
CA GLY A 35 4.43 7.61 2.88
C GLY A 35 5.62 7.17 2.01
N PHE A 36 5.66 5.90 1.60
CA PHE A 36 6.66 5.35 0.68
C PHE A 36 6.09 5.22 -0.74
N ASP A 37 6.96 5.25 -1.74
CA ASP A 37 6.58 4.95 -3.13
C ASP A 37 6.04 3.52 -3.26
N VAL A 38 6.64 2.57 -2.51
CA VAL A 38 6.12 1.21 -2.34
C VAL A 38 6.34 0.75 -0.89
N LEU A 39 5.31 0.18 -0.26
CA LEU A 39 5.46 -0.61 0.96
C LEU A 39 5.35 -2.09 0.61
N VAL A 40 6.43 -2.85 0.81
CA VAL A 40 6.42 -4.31 0.58
C VAL A 40 6.09 -5.00 1.90
N VAL A 41 5.17 -5.95 1.88
CA VAL A 41 4.71 -6.67 3.07
C VAL A 41 4.85 -8.18 2.84
N HIS A 42 5.42 -8.88 3.80
CA HIS A 42 5.49 -10.34 3.80
C HIS A 42 4.33 -10.96 4.58
N ASP A 43 3.99 -12.23 4.31
CA ASP A 43 2.92 -12.97 4.98
C ASP A 43 3.11 -13.09 6.51
N ASP A 44 4.35 -13.06 7.00
CA ASP A 44 4.66 -13.03 8.44
C ASP A 44 4.56 -11.63 9.07
N GLY A 45 4.17 -10.63 8.27
CA GLY A 45 3.96 -9.26 8.68
C GLY A 45 5.18 -8.36 8.59
N ARG A 46 6.36 -8.84 8.18
CA ARG A 46 7.54 -7.98 7.94
C ARG A 46 7.27 -6.98 6.82
N GLN A 47 7.82 -5.78 6.96
CA GLN A 47 7.62 -4.68 6.04
C GLN A 47 8.93 -4.06 5.55
N ILE A 48 8.95 -3.67 4.28
CA ILE A 48 10.04 -2.91 3.66
C ILE A 48 9.46 -1.62 3.06
N GLY A 49 9.87 -0.47 3.57
CA GLY A 49 9.56 0.83 2.96
C GLY A 49 10.54 1.12 1.83
N VAL A 50 10.03 1.48 0.66
CA VAL A 50 10.82 1.69 -0.56
C VAL A 50 10.59 3.10 -1.11
N GLU A 51 11.68 3.83 -1.30
CA GLU A 51 11.71 5.09 -2.06
C GLU A 51 12.34 4.86 -3.44
N ALA A 52 11.81 5.50 -4.48
CA ALA A 52 12.22 5.34 -5.85
C ALA A 52 12.64 6.67 -6.47
N LYS A 53 13.82 6.70 -7.10
CA LYS A 53 14.29 7.91 -7.80
C LYS A 53 15.16 7.59 -9.00
N LEU A 54 15.03 8.29 -10.13
CA LEU A 54 15.96 8.05 -11.25
C LEU A 54 17.43 8.32 -10.89
N LYS A 55 17.68 9.33 -10.04
CA LYS A 55 19.01 9.69 -9.58
C LYS A 55 19.04 9.79 -8.06
N LEU A 56 20.00 9.10 -7.44
CA LEU A 56 20.23 9.21 -6.01
C LEU A 56 20.74 10.62 -5.65
N ASN A 57 20.10 11.24 -4.66
CA ASN A 57 20.49 12.55 -4.15
C ASN A 57 20.17 12.64 -2.64
N ALA A 58 20.60 13.73 -2.00
CA ALA A 58 20.38 13.93 -0.57
C ALA A 58 18.90 14.00 -0.16
N LYS A 59 17.99 14.40 -1.07
CA LYS A 59 16.56 14.42 -0.77
C LYS A 59 15.99 13.01 -0.62
N VAL A 60 16.47 12.05 -1.40
CA VAL A 60 16.09 10.63 -1.24
C VAL A 60 16.53 10.11 0.12
N ALA A 61 17.74 10.47 0.56
CA ALA A 61 18.23 10.11 1.89
C ALA A 61 17.38 10.71 3.02
N ASP A 62 16.97 11.97 2.89
CA ASP A 62 16.05 12.66 3.81
C ASP A 62 14.66 12.01 3.86
N GLN A 63 14.15 11.50 2.72
CA GLN A 63 12.85 10.82 2.65
C GLN A 63 12.89 9.41 3.25
N ILE A 64 13.93 8.62 2.94
CA ILE A 64 13.99 7.23 3.37
C ILE A 64 14.37 7.08 4.84
N LEU A 65 15.11 8.02 5.43
CA LEU A 65 15.49 7.95 6.84
C LEU A 65 14.36 8.46 7.73
N PRO A 66 14.10 7.82 8.88
CA PRO A 66 13.07 8.29 9.80
C PRO A 66 13.43 9.64 10.41
N ASP A 67 12.41 10.48 10.61
CA ASP A 67 12.57 11.74 11.34
C ASP A 67 12.98 11.47 12.80
N ALA A 68 13.97 12.20 13.29
CA ALA A 68 14.54 12.00 14.63
C ALA A 68 13.51 12.14 15.76
N TRP A 69 12.47 12.95 15.57
CA TRP A 69 11.36 13.09 16.49
C TRP A 69 10.36 11.93 16.37
N ALA A 70 10.09 11.48 15.14
CA ALA A 70 9.22 10.33 14.89
C ALA A 70 9.72 9.06 15.60
N ILE A 71 11.04 8.80 15.59
CA ILE A 71 11.65 7.69 16.32
C ILE A 71 11.41 7.83 17.83
N ARG A 72 11.64 9.03 18.40
CA ARG A 72 11.49 9.30 19.84
C ARG A 72 10.06 9.11 20.32
N CYS A 73 9.08 9.40 19.48
CA CYS A 73 7.66 9.27 19.81
C CYS A 73 7.08 7.90 19.45
N GLY A 74 7.88 6.94 18.98
CA GLY A 74 7.41 5.61 18.60
C GLY A 74 6.46 5.62 17.41
N ALA A 75 6.68 6.52 16.45
CA ALA A 75 5.87 6.59 15.24
C ALA A 75 5.91 5.26 14.47
N PRO A 76 4.80 4.86 13.82
CA PRO A 76 4.79 3.65 13.02
C PRO A 76 5.81 3.68 11.88
N GLY A 77 6.38 2.53 11.54
CA GLY A 77 7.39 2.41 10.48
C GLY A 77 7.52 0.99 9.93
N PRO A 78 8.24 0.80 8.82
CA PRO A 78 8.59 -0.52 8.32
C PRO A 78 9.76 -1.13 9.11
N ASP A 79 9.89 -2.46 9.10
CA ASP A 79 11.02 -3.17 9.70
C ASP A 79 12.32 -2.89 8.94
N HIS A 80 12.25 -2.76 7.62
CA HIS A 80 13.39 -2.53 6.73
C HIS A 80 13.16 -1.37 5.77
N ARG A 81 14.25 -0.85 5.19
CA ARG A 81 14.22 0.31 4.29
C ARG A 81 15.10 0.09 3.07
N MET A 82 14.59 0.52 1.92
CA MET A 82 15.27 0.37 0.63
C MET A 82 15.10 1.61 -0.23
N VAL A 83 16.11 1.90 -1.04
CA VAL A 83 16.04 2.88 -2.11
C VAL A 83 16.27 2.15 -3.44
N ILE A 84 15.41 2.38 -4.42
CA ILE A 84 15.65 1.93 -5.80
C ILE A 84 15.95 3.13 -6.69
N VAL A 85 16.97 2.99 -7.53
CA VAL A 85 17.37 4.04 -8.47
C VAL A 85 17.54 3.57 -9.90
N GLY A 86 17.36 4.49 -10.84
CA GLY A 86 17.59 4.23 -12.26
C GLY A 86 19.08 4.01 -12.58
N ASP A 87 19.97 4.76 -11.92
CA ASP A 87 21.42 4.55 -12.02
C ASP A 87 22.17 5.00 -10.76
N ILE A 88 23.35 4.41 -10.57
CA ILE A 88 24.33 4.78 -9.54
C ILE A 88 25.58 5.30 -10.25
N THR A 89 25.83 6.59 -10.08
CA THR A 89 26.98 7.31 -10.64
C THR A 89 28.08 7.48 -9.60
N GLU A 90 29.29 7.82 -10.03
CA GLU A 90 30.43 8.11 -9.14
C GLU A 90 30.08 9.17 -8.08
N ALA A 91 29.37 10.23 -8.48
CA ALA A 91 28.94 11.30 -7.57
C ALA A 91 27.96 10.81 -6.47
N SER A 92 27.25 9.71 -6.71
CA SER A 92 26.28 9.15 -5.76
C SER A 92 26.86 8.04 -4.86
N LEU A 93 28.06 7.52 -5.14
CA LEU A 93 28.67 6.43 -4.37
C LEU A 93 28.84 6.77 -2.89
N GLY A 94 29.14 8.02 -2.56
CA GLY A 94 29.23 8.47 -1.17
C GLY A 94 27.90 8.34 -0.42
N ILE A 95 26.79 8.66 -1.10
CA ILE A 95 25.43 8.54 -0.53
C ILE A 95 25.04 7.07 -0.42
N VAL A 96 25.34 6.23 -1.41
CA VAL A 96 25.12 4.77 -1.36
C VAL A 96 25.82 4.19 -0.13
N LYS A 97 27.13 4.43 0.01
CA LYS A 97 27.92 3.94 1.14
C LYS A 97 27.36 4.42 2.49
N MET A 98 26.90 5.66 2.57
CA MET A 98 26.29 6.21 3.78
C MET A 98 24.96 5.52 4.11
N LEU A 99 24.07 5.36 3.14
CA LEU A 99 22.76 4.72 3.35
C LEU A 99 22.92 3.25 3.73
N GLU A 100 23.79 2.52 3.06
CA GLU A 100 24.08 1.12 3.38
C GLU A 100 24.72 0.97 4.76
N ALA A 101 25.59 1.91 5.17
CA ALA A 101 26.13 1.94 6.53
C ALA A 101 25.08 2.27 7.60
N LEU A 102 23.95 2.86 7.21
CA LEU A 102 22.78 3.10 8.06
C LEU A 102 21.71 2.00 7.90
N GLY A 103 22.02 0.89 7.23
CA GLY A 103 21.11 -0.24 7.09
C GLY A 103 20.01 -0.06 6.04
N VAL A 104 20.16 0.91 5.13
CA VAL A 104 19.25 1.14 4.00
C VAL A 104 19.90 0.62 2.73
N ALA A 105 19.31 -0.40 2.12
CA ALA A 105 19.84 -0.94 0.87
C ALA A 105 19.55 -0.02 -0.33
N VAL A 106 20.52 0.17 -1.22
CA VAL A 106 20.34 0.94 -2.45
C VAL A 106 20.50 0.04 -3.67
N LEU A 107 19.43 -0.15 -4.42
CA LEU A 107 19.44 -1.00 -5.61
C LEU A 107 19.35 -0.20 -6.89
N LYS A 108 19.93 -0.75 -7.96
CA LYS A 108 19.63 -0.36 -9.33
C LYS A 108 19.32 -1.60 -10.18
N PRO A 109 18.45 -1.50 -11.18
CA PRO A 109 18.20 -2.62 -12.08
C PRO A 109 19.36 -2.79 -13.06
N TYR A 110 19.61 -4.02 -13.45
CA TYR A 110 20.45 -4.37 -14.58
C TYR A 110 19.58 -4.71 -15.77
N MET A 111 20.01 -4.36 -16.99
CA MET A 111 19.28 -4.79 -18.17
C MET A 111 19.59 -6.26 -18.44
N ASN A 112 18.58 -7.11 -18.26
CA ASN A 112 18.67 -8.54 -18.52
C ASN A 112 17.89 -8.90 -19.80
N GLN A 113 18.09 -10.10 -20.32
CA GLN A 113 17.39 -10.59 -21.50
C GLN A 113 16.84 -12.00 -21.26
N ARG A 114 15.60 -12.24 -21.68
CA ARG A 114 15.00 -13.58 -21.69
C ARG A 114 14.54 -13.97 -23.08
N LEU A 115 14.61 -15.25 -23.38
CA LEU A 115 14.17 -15.81 -24.65
C LEU A 115 12.64 -15.91 -24.65
N THR A 116 11.98 -15.26 -25.61
CA THR A 116 10.51 -15.27 -25.72
C THR A 116 10.01 -16.29 -26.73
N LYS A 117 10.79 -16.58 -27.78
CA LYS A 117 10.52 -17.66 -28.73
C LYS A 117 11.74 -18.55 -28.88
N ARG A 118 11.50 -19.86 -28.83
CA ARG A 118 12.54 -20.88 -28.99
C ARG A 118 12.85 -21.17 -30.47
N ASP A 119 11.98 -20.78 -31.38
CA ASP A 119 12.13 -20.96 -32.83
C ASP A 119 13.06 -19.89 -33.44
N PHE A 120 13.58 -20.17 -34.64
CA PHE A 120 14.44 -19.25 -35.38
C PHE A 120 13.64 -18.30 -36.28
N PRO A 121 13.96 -16.99 -36.32
CA PRO A 121 14.98 -16.31 -35.51
C PRO A 121 14.55 -16.18 -34.04
N ARG A 122 15.52 -16.28 -33.13
CA ARG A 122 15.28 -16.13 -31.69
C ARG A 122 14.85 -14.70 -31.37
N ASP A 123 13.74 -14.57 -30.66
CA ASP A 123 13.25 -13.29 -30.15
C ASP A 123 13.64 -13.13 -28.67
N TYR A 124 14.31 -12.03 -28.34
CA TYR A 124 14.67 -11.67 -26.97
C TYR A 124 13.79 -10.53 -26.46
N GLU A 125 13.39 -10.62 -25.19
CA GLU A 125 12.81 -9.51 -24.44
C GLU A 125 13.85 -9.02 -23.44
N TYR A 126 14.11 -7.72 -23.48
CA TYR A 126 14.98 -7.04 -22.53
C TYR A 126 14.13 -6.46 -21.41
N PHE A 127 14.56 -6.63 -20.17
CA PHE A 127 13.84 -6.11 -19.01
C PHE A 127 14.80 -5.70 -17.89
N PRO A 128 14.43 -4.68 -17.09
CA PRO A 128 15.15 -4.33 -15.86
C PRO A 128 15.03 -5.44 -14.82
N ASP A 129 16.14 -5.84 -14.21
CA ASP A 129 16.25 -6.92 -13.22
C ASP A 129 17.01 -6.42 -11.98
N PHE A 130 16.35 -6.42 -10.82
CA PHE A 130 16.92 -6.03 -9.53
C PHE A 130 17.58 -7.20 -8.81
N GLN A 131 17.54 -8.41 -9.39
CA GLN A 131 18.11 -9.63 -8.83
C GLN A 131 17.55 -10.01 -7.45
N LEU A 132 16.29 -9.64 -7.19
CA LEU A 132 15.63 -9.79 -5.89
C LEU A 132 15.50 -11.24 -5.44
N ASP A 133 15.28 -12.18 -6.36
CA ASP A 133 15.24 -13.61 -6.04
C ASP A 133 16.57 -14.08 -5.43
N GLY A 134 17.68 -13.63 -6.03
CA GLY A 134 19.02 -13.90 -5.52
C GLY A 134 19.22 -13.31 -4.13
N TRP A 135 18.89 -12.03 -3.98
CA TRP A 135 19.09 -11.32 -2.73
C TRP A 135 18.24 -11.87 -1.58
N MET A 136 16.92 -11.98 -1.79
CA MET A 136 15.95 -12.34 -0.76
C MET A 136 15.95 -13.83 -0.42
N ARG A 137 16.19 -14.73 -1.37
CA ARG A 137 16.17 -16.18 -1.09
C ARG A 137 17.53 -16.75 -0.72
N ARG A 138 18.61 -16.23 -1.30
CA ARG A 138 19.95 -16.87 -1.21
C ARG A 138 20.89 -16.16 -0.25
N GLY A 139 20.50 -15.01 0.30
CA GLY A 139 21.27 -14.30 1.32
C GLY A 139 22.71 -14.06 0.86
N PHE A 140 22.89 -13.54 -0.35
CA PHE A 140 24.22 -13.32 -0.91
C PHE A 140 25.02 -12.39 0.02
N ALA A 141 26.15 -12.88 0.54
CA ALA A 141 27.02 -12.17 1.47
C ALA A 141 27.59 -10.83 0.96
N TRP A 142 27.44 -10.55 -0.34
CA TRP A 142 27.93 -9.34 -1.00
C TRP A 142 26.84 -8.28 -1.22
N GLN A 143 25.59 -8.56 -0.85
CA GLN A 143 24.51 -7.58 -0.94
C GLN A 143 24.33 -6.85 0.39
N PRO A 144 23.90 -5.57 0.37
CA PRO A 144 23.65 -4.82 1.60
C PRO A 144 22.66 -5.56 2.49
N GLN A 145 22.98 -5.67 3.77
CA GLN A 145 22.04 -6.20 4.75
C GLN A 145 20.99 -5.13 5.04
N LEU A 146 19.73 -5.55 5.06
CA LEU A 146 18.64 -4.72 5.55
C LEU A 146 18.69 -4.76 7.08
N ASP A 147 18.98 -3.62 7.70
CA ASP A 147 18.89 -3.54 9.15
C ASP A 147 17.44 -3.65 9.57
N ASP A 148 17.22 -4.30 10.72
CA ASP A 148 15.93 -4.29 11.39
C ASP A 148 15.82 -3.03 12.24
N TRP A 149 14.97 -2.11 11.81
CA TRP A 149 14.70 -0.85 12.50
C TRP A 149 13.77 -1.03 13.71
N ASN A 150 13.21 -2.23 13.91
CA ASN A 150 12.36 -2.64 15.03
C ASN A 150 11.35 -1.55 15.45
N PRO A 151 10.43 -1.15 14.55
CA PRO A 151 9.47 -0.10 14.84
C PRO A 151 8.49 -0.53 15.94
N VAL A 152 8.04 0.44 16.75
CA VAL A 152 7.08 0.19 17.84
C VAL A 152 5.74 -0.33 17.30
N GLU A 153 5.30 0.22 16.16
CA GLU A 153 4.13 -0.21 15.42
C GLU A 153 4.51 -0.28 13.93
N ARG A 154 4.03 -1.30 13.21
CA ARG A 154 4.22 -1.41 11.77
C ARG A 154 3.32 -0.44 11.01
N CYS A 155 3.70 -0.08 9.79
CA CYS A 155 2.86 0.74 8.94
C CYS A 155 1.50 0.07 8.69
N LYS A 156 0.43 0.88 8.69
CA LYS A 156 -0.90 0.40 8.33
C LYS A 156 -0.99 0.15 6.83
N VAL A 157 -1.48 -1.03 6.48
CA VAL A 157 -1.59 -1.49 5.11
C VAL A 157 -3.06 -1.42 4.68
N PRO A 158 -3.37 -0.89 3.49
CA PRO A 158 -4.73 -0.91 2.94
C PRO A 158 -5.26 -2.33 2.79
N ILE A 159 -6.57 -2.51 2.99
CA ILE A 159 -7.23 -3.81 2.88
C ILE A 159 -7.22 -4.42 1.47
N VAL A 160 -7.09 -3.56 0.46
CA VAL A 160 -6.90 -3.94 -0.94
C VAL A 160 -5.63 -3.27 -1.42
N VAL A 161 -4.77 -4.04 -2.09
CA VAL A 161 -3.60 -3.51 -2.78
C VAL A 161 -4.08 -2.41 -3.74
N PRO A 162 -3.62 -1.16 -3.57
CA PRO A 162 -4.04 -0.08 -4.46
C PRO A 162 -3.69 -0.41 -5.92
N ASP A 163 -4.68 -0.39 -6.81
CA ASP A 163 -4.47 -0.46 -8.26
C ASP A 163 -4.05 0.92 -8.79
N VAL A 164 -2.90 1.40 -8.33
CA VAL A 164 -2.28 2.64 -8.83
C VAL A 164 -0.85 2.34 -9.28
N PRO A 165 -0.42 2.87 -10.44
CA PRO A 165 0.98 2.80 -10.82
C PRO A 165 1.81 3.58 -9.80
N ALA A 166 2.78 2.91 -9.18
CA ALA A 166 3.75 3.55 -8.29
C ALA A 166 4.63 4.53 -9.06
N GLY A 167 5.08 5.62 -8.42
CA GLY A 167 6.01 6.59 -9.02
C GLY A 167 5.36 7.58 -10.02
N VAL A 168 4.02 7.67 -10.02
CA VAL A 168 3.29 8.71 -10.78
C VAL A 168 2.97 9.89 -9.84
N PRO A 169 3.13 11.15 -10.27
CA PRO A 169 2.72 12.29 -9.45
C PRO A 169 1.21 12.26 -9.16
N ALA A 170 0.86 12.09 -7.88
CA ALA A 170 -0.48 12.23 -7.32
C ALA A 170 -1.60 11.36 -7.95
N PRO A 171 -1.51 10.01 -7.92
CA PRO A 171 -2.68 9.16 -8.14
C PRO A 171 -3.72 9.36 -7.03
N LEU A 172 -4.99 9.04 -7.32
CA LEU A 172 -6.12 9.10 -6.38
C LEU A 172 -5.93 8.06 -5.25
N ARG A 173 -5.11 8.40 -4.26
CA ARG A 173 -4.73 7.51 -3.13
C ARG A 173 -5.97 6.89 -2.46
N PHE A 174 -5.93 5.59 -2.24
CA PHE A 174 -6.88 4.90 -1.38
C PHE A 174 -6.45 5.10 0.08
N THR A 175 -6.94 6.16 0.70
CA THR A 175 -6.51 6.57 2.05
C THR A 175 -7.29 5.84 3.14
N PRO A 176 -6.79 5.78 4.39
CA PRO A 176 -7.54 5.25 5.53
C PRO A 176 -8.92 5.92 5.70
N TRP A 177 -9.01 7.21 5.38
CA TRP A 177 -10.28 7.93 5.38
C TRP A 177 -11.28 7.39 4.35
N LYS A 178 -10.81 7.06 3.13
CA LYS A 178 -11.67 6.47 2.09
C LYS A 178 -12.14 5.06 2.47
N GLU A 179 -11.27 4.27 3.10
CA GLU A 179 -11.65 2.96 3.64
C GLU A 179 -12.77 3.09 4.70
N ALA A 180 -12.62 4.03 5.65
CA ALA A 180 -13.64 4.31 6.65
C ALA A 180 -14.94 4.84 6.02
N ALA A 181 -14.86 5.69 4.98
CA ALA A 181 -16.02 6.17 4.24
C ALA A 181 -16.77 5.02 3.53
N LEU A 182 -16.07 4.04 2.95
CA LEU A 182 -16.69 2.85 2.37
C LEU A 182 -17.38 1.98 3.43
N LYS A 183 -16.79 1.80 4.62
CA LYS A 183 -17.43 1.07 5.73
C LYS A 183 -18.74 1.73 6.17
N VAL A 184 -18.74 3.07 6.27
CA VAL A 184 -19.96 3.86 6.55
C VAL A 184 -21.01 3.66 5.46
N LEU A 185 -20.61 3.66 4.18
CA LEU A 185 -21.52 3.42 3.05
C LEU A 185 -22.12 2.01 3.07
N ILE A 186 -21.32 0.99 3.37
CA ILE A 186 -21.77 -0.41 3.51
C ILE A 186 -22.81 -0.50 4.64
N GLN A 187 -22.52 0.08 5.80
CA GLN A 187 -23.43 0.05 6.93
C GLN A 187 -24.76 0.77 6.64
N LEU A 188 -24.69 1.96 6.02
CA LEU A 188 -25.85 2.72 5.58
C LEU A 188 -26.74 1.91 4.63
N ARG A 189 -26.15 1.26 3.61
CA ARG A 189 -26.89 0.46 2.63
C ARG A 189 -27.50 -0.80 3.25
N ARG A 190 -26.81 -1.44 4.18
CA ARG A 190 -27.32 -2.63 4.89
C ARG A 190 -28.51 -2.32 5.79
N GLN A 191 -28.48 -1.19 6.49
CA GLN A 191 -29.50 -0.82 7.48
C GLN A 191 -30.59 0.10 6.90
N GLY A 192 -30.39 0.63 5.69
CA GLY A 192 -31.23 1.66 5.07
C GLY A 192 -31.09 3.05 5.71
N SER A 193 -30.47 3.14 6.89
CA SER A 193 -30.18 4.38 7.62
C SER A 193 -28.92 4.21 8.47
N ILE A 194 -28.32 5.33 8.90
CA ILE A 194 -27.17 5.33 9.81
C ILE A 194 -27.30 6.46 10.83
N THR A 195 -26.69 6.30 12.00
CA THR A 195 -26.64 7.33 13.05
C THR A 195 -25.30 8.06 13.04
N ALA A 196 -25.27 9.29 13.56
CA ALA A 196 -24.02 10.04 13.70
C ALA A 196 -22.99 9.31 14.58
N LYS A 197 -23.47 8.56 15.59
CA LYS A 197 -22.63 7.72 16.46
C LYS A 197 -21.92 6.62 15.66
N GLN A 198 -22.64 5.91 14.81
CA GLN A 198 -22.06 4.86 13.97
C GLN A 198 -21.02 5.42 12.98
N ILE A 199 -21.23 6.62 12.45
CA ILE A 199 -20.23 7.28 11.59
C ILE A 199 -18.93 7.55 12.37
N THR A 200 -19.06 8.06 13.61
CA THR A 200 -17.89 8.33 14.47
C THR A 200 -17.19 7.06 14.95
N GLU A 201 -17.92 5.94 15.10
CA GLU A 201 -17.33 4.63 15.44
C GLU A 201 -16.36 4.11 14.35
N HIS A 202 -16.54 4.53 13.09
CA HIS A 202 -15.58 4.26 12.00
C HIS A 202 -14.40 5.24 11.97
N GLY A 203 -14.29 6.15 12.94
CA GLY A 203 -13.15 7.06 13.08
C GLY A 203 -13.17 8.27 12.14
N ILE A 204 -14.31 8.60 11.52
CA ILE A 204 -14.47 9.79 10.67
C ILE A 204 -15.47 10.79 11.24
N SER A 205 -15.24 12.07 10.96
CA SER A 205 -16.13 13.15 11.41
C SER A 205 -17.50 13.05 10.74
N SER A 206 -18.55 13.02 11.55
CA SER A 206 -19.94 12.98 11.09
C SER A 206 -20.43 14.33 10.51
N THR A 207 -19.67 15.41 10.67
CA THR A 207 -20.05 16.76 10.23
C THR A 207 -20.28 16.83 8.73
N ILE A 208 -19.31 16.37 7.91
CA ILE A 208 -19.43 16.40 6.43
C ILE A 208 -20.60 15.53 5.95
N TRP A 209 -20.90 14.46 6.68
CA TRP A 209 -21.97 13.54 6.33
C TRP A 209 -23.35 14.10 6.63
N THR A 210 -23.51 14.87 7.72
CA THR A 210 -24.82 15.18 8.29
C THR A 210 -25.15 16.67 8.39
N GLN A 211 -24.17 17.56 8.27
CA GLN A 211 -24.32 18.99 8.55
C GLN A 211 -24.02 19.87 7.33
N GLY A 212 -24.78 20.95 7.21
CA GLY A 212 -24.53 22.03 6.25
C GLY A 212 -25.21 21.85 4.89
N PRO A 213 -25.09 22.87 4.02
CA PRO A 213 -25.71 22.89 2.70
C PRO A 213 -25.06 21.91 1.71
N THR A 214 -23.98 21.24 2.10
CA THR A 214 -23.25 20.23 1.30
C THR A 214 -23.26 18.85 1.97
N ALA A 215 -24.12 18.63 2.98
CA ALA A 215 -24.24 17.34 3.64
C ALA A 215 -24.54 16.21 2.63
N TRP A 216 -23.87 15.08 2.80
CA TRP A 216 -24.05 13.90 1.94
C TRP A 216 -25.25 13.05 2.32
N LEU A 217 -25.71 13.14 3.57
CA LEU A 217 -26.89 12.44 4.10
C LEU A 217 -27.99 13.44 4.45
N GLN A 218 -29.23 12.96 4.38
CA GLN A 218 -30.43 13.69 4.78
C GLN A 218 -31.09 13.03 5.98
N LYS A 219 -31.89 13.79 6.74
CA LYS A 219 -32.59 13.25 7.91
C LYS A 219 -33.59 12.16 7.48
N GLY A 220 -33.56 11.03 8.17
CA GLY A 220 -34.49 9.93 7.97
C GLY A 220 -35.86 10.18 8.62
N SER A 221 -36.72 9.16 8.59
CA SER A 221 -38.05 9.19 9.19
C SER A 221 -38.03 9.28 10.72
N VAL A 222 -36.99 8.74 11.36
CA VAL A 222 -36.82 8.74 12.82
C VAL A 222 -35.76 9.78 13.23
N PRO A 223 -35.99 10.55 14.31
CA PRO A 223 -34.97 11.44 14.86
C PRO A 223 -33.64 10.72 15.12
N GLY A 224 -32.55 11.26 14.59
CA GLY A 224 -31.21 10.70 14.75
C GLY A 224 -30.78 9.71 13.66
N GLN A 225 -31.69 9.30 12.78
CA GLN A 225 -31.36 8.52 11.58
C GLN A 225 -31.04 9.43 10.40
N TRP A 226 -30.09 8.99 9.59
CA TRP A 226 -29.65 9.63 8.37
C TRP A 226 -29.73 8.63 7.22
N VAL A 227 -30.25 9.07 6.09
CA VAL A 227 -30.38 8.27 4.87
C VAL A 227 -29.58 8.91 3.74
N ALA A 228 -29.26 8.13 2.70
CA ALA A 228 -28.55 8.65 1.53
C ALA A 228 -29.32 9.82 0.90
N SER A 229 -28.59 10.84 0.45
CA SER A 229 -29.11 11.93 -0.38
C SER A 229 -28.51 11.84 -1.79
N ASP A 230 -29.05 12.62 -2.71
CA ASP A 230 -28.54 12.70 -4.10
C ASP A 230 -27.10 13.26 -4.20
N ARG A 231 -26.56 13.81 -3.11
CA ARG A 231 -25.21 14.37 -3.04
C ARG A 231 -24.17 13.40 -2.50
N LEU A 232 -24.60 12.21 -2.07
CA LEU A 232 -23.68 11.19 -1.57
C LEU A 232 -22.70 10.80 -2.69
N PRO A 233 -21.38 10.99 -2.50
CA PRO A 233 -20.41 10.61 -3.51
C PRO A 233 -20.45 9.09 -3.76
N ALA A 234 -20.30 8.69 -5.02
CA ALA A 234 -20.25 7.29 -5.43
C ALA A 234 -18.89 6.65 -5.10
N PHE A 235 -18.53 6.58 -3.82
CA PHE A 235 -17.25 6.02 -3.35
C PHE A 235 -17.06 4.56 -3.80
N ASP A 236 -18.15 3.79 -3.85
CA ASP A 236 -18.18 2.42 -4.33
C ASP A 236 -17.83 2.30 -5.82
N GLN A 237 -18.27 3.26 -6.63
CA GLN A 237 -17.92 3.29 -8.06
C GLN A 237 -16.47 3.75 -8.29
N GLN A 238 -15.94 4.56 -7.37
CA GLN A 238 -14.54 5.01 -7.42
C GLN A 238 -13.56 3.89 -7.03
N HIS A 239 -13.97 2.96 -6.16
CA HIS A 239 -13.14 1.86 -5.66
C HIS A 239 -13.94 0.55 -5.53
N PRO A 240 -14.35 -0.08 -6.66
CA PRO A 240 -15.27 -1.21 -6.65
C PRO A 240 -14.68 -2.46 -5.96
N GLU A 241 -13.42 -2.80 -6.23
CA GLU A 241 -12.77 -3.97 -5.62
C GLU A 241 -12.61 -3.81 -4.09
N ALA A 242 -12.32 -2.59 -3.63
CA ALA A 242 -12.22 -2.28 -2.21
C ALA A 242 -13.58 -2.38 -1.51
N TYR A 243 -14.64 -1.92 -2.18
CA TYR A 243 -16.00 -2.06 -1.68
C TYR A 243 -16.41 -3.53 -1.54
N GLU A 244 -16.12 -4.36 -2.56
CA GLU A 244 -16.45 -5.80 -2.54
C GLU A 244 -15.73 -6.54 -1.42
N LYS A 245 -14.42 -6.35 -1.24
CA LYS A 245 -13.69 -7.00 -0.13
C LYS A 245 -14.19 -6.54 1.24
N LEU A 246 -14.44 -5.25 1.42
CA LEU A 246 -14.99 -4.72 2.68
C LEU A 246 -16.39 -5.29 2.96
N LEU A 247 -17.22 -5.47 1.93
CA LEU A 247 -18.53 -6.08 2.06
C LEU A 247 -18.43 -7.54 2.53
N GLN A 248 -17.53 -8.33 1.93
CA GLN A 248 -17.28 -9.73 2.33
C GLN A 248 -16.84 -9.82 3.80
N ILE A 249 -15.87 -9.00 4.21
CA ILE A 249 -15.36 -8.99 5.59
C ILE A 249 -16.45 -8.62 6.60
N GLU A 250 -17.29 -7.63 6.27
CA GLU A 250 -18.42 -7.27 7.14
C GLU A 250 -19.51 -8.35 7.21
N GLN A 251 -19.71 -9.11 6.13
CA GLN A 251 -20.61 -10.27 6.11
C GLN A 251 -20.06 -11.40 7.00
N GLU A 252 -18.77 -11.72 6.87
CA GLU A 252 -18.09 -12.73 7.69
C GLU A 252 -18.13 -12.39 9.19
N LYS A 253 -17.84 -11.13 9.56
CA LYS A 253 -17.96 -10.67 10.95
C LYS A 253 -19.37 -10.85 11.50
N THR A 254 -20.38 -10.49 10.71
CA THR A 254 -21.78 -10.60 11.12
C THR A 254 -22.17 -12.07 11.30
N ALA A 255 -21.77 -12.94 10.37
CA ALA A 255 -22.01 -14.38 10.46
C ALA A 255 -21.31 -15.01 11.68
N ALA A 256 -20.07 -14.60 11.97
CA ALA A 256 -19.33 -15.05 13.15
C ALA A 256 -20.01 -14.61 14.46
N GLN A 257 -20.51 -13.36 14.53
CA GLN A 257 -21.25 -12.87 15.69
C GLN A 257 -22.56 -13.63 15.91
N GLN A 258 -23.33 -13.89 14.84
CA GLN A 258 -24.58 -14.66 14.91
C GLN A 258 -24.34 -16.13 15.31
N GLY A 259 -23.26 -16.74 14.81
CA GLY A 259 -22.88 -18.11 15.20
C GLY A 259 -22.50 -18.22 16.68
N LEU A 260 -21.80 -17.22 17.22
CA LEU A 260 -21.48 -17.16 18.65
C LEU A 260 -22.75 -17.03 19.51
N GLU A 261 -23.68 -16.15 19.13
CA GLU A 261 -24.93 -15.95 19.87
C GLU A 261 -25.83 -17.20 19.87
N LEU A 262 -25.92 -17.91 18.73
CA LEU A 262 -26.66 -19.17 18.63
C LEU A 262 -26.03 -20.30 19.47
N SER A 263 -24.69 -20.36 19.54
CA SER A 263 -23.98 -21.31 20.40
C SER A 263 -24.15 -21.02 21.90
N ALA A 264 -24.25 -19.74 22.27
CA ALA A 264 -24.50 -19.29 23.65
C ALA A 264 -25.96 -19.52 24.09
N ALA A 265 -26.91 -19.50 23.14
CA ALA A 265 -28.33 -19.72 23.39
C ALA A 265 -28.72 -21.22 23.47
N GLY A 266 -27.96 -22.11 22.82
CA GLY A 266 -28.21 -23.57 22.81
C GLY A 266 -27.62 -24.36 23.98
N GLY A 267 -26.93 -23.70 24.92
CA GLY A 267 -26.29 -24.32 26.10
C GLY A 267 -27.11 -24.26 27.39
N LYS A 268 -28.44 -24.17 27.32
CA LYS A 268 -29.35 -24.24 28.48
C LYS A 268 -30.26 -25.45 28.39
#